data_AF-A0A9N7JPH4-F1
#
_entry.id   AF-A0A9N7JPH4-F1
#
_cell.length_a   1.000
_cell.length_b   1.000
_cell.length_c   1.000
_cell.angle_alpha   90.00
_cell.angle_beta   90.00
_cell.angle_gamma   90.00
#
_symmetry.space_group_name_H-M   'P 1'
#
loop_
_entity.id
_entity.type
_entity.pdbx_description
1 polymer ?
#
loop_
_entity_poly.entity_id
_entity_poly.type
_entity_poly.pdbx_seq_one_letter_code
_entity_poly.pdbx_strand_id
1 'polypeptide(L)' 'MNEGQEKFSNFIMLNVEEKNQDKSKELLTESFKKQNDGTFNKEYLITFIPRMLELIKPECVEQVKNIIINYKA' A
#
# COMPACT_ATOMS: atom_id res chain seq x y z
N MET A 1 14.34 -0.49 -3.86
CA MET A 1 13.19 -1.31 -3.46
C MET A 1 13.66 -2.73 -3.29
N ASN A 2 13.15 -3.44 -2.28
CA ASN A 2 13.36 -4.89 -2.18
C ASN A 2 12.28 -5.64 -2.99
N GLU A 3 12.47 -6.94 -3.19
CA GLU A 3 11.55 -7.77 -3.98
C GLU A 3 10.11 -7.76 -3.42
N GLY A 4 9.95 -7.68 -2.09
CA GLY A 4 8.65 -7.59 -1.44
C GLY A 4 7.91 -6.28 -1.75
N GLN A 5 8.62 -5.15 -1.72
CA GLN A 5 8.09 -3.84 -2.06
C GLN A 5 7.67 -3.76 -3.53
N GLU A 6 8.45 -4.35 -4.44
CA GLU A 6 8.11 -4.41 -5.86
C GLU A 6 6.85 -5.24 -6.11
N LYS A 7 6.77 -6.43 -5.53
CA LYS A 7 5.57 -7.29 -5.61
C LYS A 7 4.33 -6.59 -5.05
N PHE A 8 4.45 -5.94 -3.89
CA PHE A 8 3.35 -5.20 -3.30
C PHE A 8 2.94 -4.00 -4.15
N SER A 9 3.89 -3.23 -4.68
CA SER A 9 3.62 -2.11 -5.57
C SER A 9 2.87 -2.56 -6.82
N ASN A 10 3.36 -3.58 -7.52
CA ASN A 10 2.68 -4.11 -8.72
C ASN A 10 1.29 -4.62 -8.38
N PHE A 11 1.13 -5.33 -7.27
CA PHE A 11 -0.18 -5.78 -6.81
C PHE A 11 -1.15 -4.61 -6.60
N ILE A 12 -0.74 -3.55 -5.90
CA ILE A 12 -1.58 -2.38 -5.67
C ILE A 12 -1.92 -1.67 -6.99
N MET A 13 -0.97 -1.53 -7.91
CA MET A 13 -1.21 -0.90 -9.22
C MET A 13 -2.21 -1.67 -10.10
N LEU A 14 -2.34 -2.98 -9.92
CA LEU A 14 -3.35 -3.80 -10.61
C LEU A 14 -4.76 -3.65 -10.00
N ASN A 15 -4.83 -3.34 -8.70
CA ASN A 15 -6.08 -3.30 -7.93
C ASN A 15 -6.60 -1.88 -7.67
N VAL A 16 -5.81 -0.84 -7.95
CA VAL A 16 -6.20 0.57 -7.85
C VAL A 16 -7.05 1.01 -9.05
N GLU A 17 -7.97 1.95 -8.83
CA GLU A 17 -8.59 2.66 -9.96
C GLU A 17 -7.53 3.42 -10.79
N GLU A 18 -7.68 3.44 -12.12
CA GLU A 18 -6.71 4.07 -13.02
C GLU A 18 -6.46 5.55 -12.68
N LYS A 19 -7.53 6.29 -12.39
CA LYS A 19 -7.49 7.70 -11.93
C LYS A 19 -6.73 7.93 -10.62
N ASN A 20 -6.49 6.86 -9.85
CA ASN A 20 -5.84 6.87 -8.55
C ASN A 20 -4.43 6.25 -8.58
N GLN A 21 -3.91 5.84 -9.75
CA GLN A 21 -2.59 5.23 -9.88
C GLN A 21 -1.46 6.16 -9.43
N ASP A 22 -1.46 7.42 -9.85
CA ASP A 22 -0.46 8.40 -9.43
C ASP A 22 -0.44 8.58 -7.90
N LYS A 23 -1.62 8.82 -7.30
CA LYS A 23 -1.76 8.96 -5.84
C LYS A 23 -1.29 7.71 -5.09
N SER A 24 -1.61 6.53 -5.63
CA SER A 24 -1.20 5.27 -5.02
C SER A 24 0.30 5.06 -5.11
N LYS A 25 0.94 5.46 -6.22
CA LYS A 25 2.38 5.40 -6.38
C LYS A 25 3.11 6.34 -5.42
N GLU A 26 2.58 7.55 -5.20
CA GLU A 26 3.09 8.47 -4.18
C GLU A 26 2.99 7.88 -2.77
N LEU A 27 1.82 7.33 -2.42
CA LEU A 27 1.58 6.72 -1.10
C LEU A 27 2.49 5.51 -0.86
N LEU A 28 2.68 4.66 -1.88
CA LEU A 28 3.61 3.54 -1.82
C LEU A 28 5.05 4.01 -1.66
N THR A 29 5.47 5.01 -2.43
CA THR A 29 6.83 5.58 -2.34
C THR A 29 7.12 6.15 -0.96
N GLU A 30 6.16 6.87 -0.37
CA GLU A 30 6.25 7.36 1.01
C GLU A 30 6.40 6.22 2.00
N SER A 31 5.57 5.18 1.88
CA SER A 31 5.61 4.01 2.76
C SER A 31 6.94 3.26 2.70
N PHE A 32 7.49 3.06 1.50
CA PHE A 32 8.78 2.38 1.30
C PHE A 32 9.94 3.21 1.85
N LYS A 33 9.89 4.53 1.72
CA LYS A 33 10.87 5.43 2.34
C LYS A 33 10.81 5.28 3.86
N LYS A 34 9.61 5.32 4.45
CA LYS A 34 9.43 5.11 5.90
C LYS A 34 9.92 3.73 6.37
N GLN A 35 9.73 2.68 5.57
CA GLN A 35 10.25 1.35 5.89
C GLN A 35 11.78 1.35 5.91
N ASN A 36 12.42 2.01 4.94
CA ASN A 36 13.87 2.12 4.84
C ASN A 36 14.47 2.96 5.98
N ASP A 37 13.81 4.06 6.35
CA ASP A 37 14.21 4.94 7.46
C ASP A 37 13.82 4.37 8.85
N GLY A 38 13.18 3.20 8.93
CA GLY A 38 12.73 2.61 10.20
C GLY A 38 11.58 3.36 10.90
N THR A 39 10.91 4.28 10.18
CA THR A 39 9.79 5.08 10.69
C THR A 39 8.41 4.56 10.25
N PHE A 40 8.36 3.43 9.55
CA PHE A 40 7.13 2.70 9.24
C PHE A 40 6.65 1.96 10.51
N ASN A 41 5.95 2.69 11.37
CA ASN A 41 5.48 2.20 12.66
C ASN A 41 3.96 2.00 12.68
N LYS A 42 3.42 1.57 13.83
CA LYS A 42 1.98 1.34 14.01
C LYS A 42 1.14 2.61 13.78
N GLU A 43 1.63 3.77 14.19
CA GLU A 43 0.93 5.05 14.00
C GLU A 43 0.77 5.39 12.52
N TYR A 44 1.85 5.23 11.75
CA TYR A 44 1.79 5.41 10.31
C TYR A 44 0.85 4.39 9.65
N LEU A 45 0.93 3.12 10.06
CA LEU A 45 0.04 2.04 9.59
C LEU A 45 -1.44 2.39 9.76
N ILE A 46 -1.84 2.96 10.89
CA ILE A 46 -3.24 3.37 11.16
C ILE A 46 -3.73 4.40 10.15
N THR A 47 -2.84 5.28 9.66
CA THR A 47 -3.18 6.28 8.63
C THR A 47 -3.02 5.77 7.20
N PHE A 48 -2.08 4.85 6.97
CA PHE A 48 -1.75 4.30 5.66
C PHE A 48 -2.85 3.37 5.15
N ILE A 49 -3.34 2.44 5.99
CA ILE A 49 -4.36 1.47 5.59
C ILE A 49 -5.61 2.14 5.00
N PRO A 50 -6.31 3.06 5.71
CA PRO A 50 -7.53 3.67 5.16
C PRO A 50 -7.25 4.44 3.87
N ARG A 51 -6.16 5.22 3.81
CA ARG A 51 -5.74 5.94 2.60
C ARG A 51 -5.49 5.02 1.42
N MET A 52 -4.86 3.87 1.67
CA MET A 52 -4.61 2.91 0.61
C MET A 52 -5.92 2.32 0.12
N LEU A 53 -6.80 1.87 1.02
CA LEU A 53 -8.09 1.28 0.67
C LEU A 53 -9.03 2.25 -0.07
N GLU A 54 -8.96 3.55 0.20
CA GLU A 54 -9.72 4.58 -0.55
C GLU A 54 -9.33 4.70 -2.03
N LEU A 55 -8.11 4.28 -2.39
CA LEU A 55 -7.60 4.36 -3.75
C LEU A 55 -7.90 3.07 -4.54
N ILE A 56 -8.11 1.96 -3.83
CA ILE A 56 -8.38 0.64 -4.40
C ILE A 56 -9.78 0.55 -4.99
N LYS A 57 -9.94 -0.21 -6.08
CA LYS A 57 -11.25 -0.52 -6.66
C LYS A 57 -12.13 -1.17 -5.58
N PRO A 58 -13.41 -0.78 -5.44
CA PRO A 58 -14.27 -1.27 -4.36
C PRO A 58 -14.36 -2.80 -4.31
N GLU A 59 -14.34 -3.47 -5.47
CA GLU A 59 -14.33 -4.94 -5.59
C GLU A 59 -13.05 -5.61 -5.08
N CYS A 60 -11.93 -4.88 -5.04
CA CYS A 60 -10.62 -5.38 -4.62
C CYS A 60 -10.28 -5.01 -3.16
N VAL A 61 -11.06 -4.14 -2.50
CA VAL A 61 -10.77 -3.60 -1.16
C VAL A 61 -10.57 -4.72 -0.12
N GLU A 62 -11.46 -5.71 -0.07
CA GLU A 62 -11.33 -6.82 0.88
C GLU A 62 -10.08 -7.67 0.64
N GLN A 63 -9.73 -7.90 -0.61
CA GLN A 63 -8.53 -8.65 -0.99
C GLN A 63 -7.26 -7.89 -0.57
N VAL A 64 -7.18 -6.60 -0.90
CA VAL A 64 -6.03 -5.75 -0.53
C VAL A 64 -5.90 -5.64 0.99
N LYS A 65 -7.02 -5.44 1.70
CA LYS A 65 -7.06 -5.38 3.16
C LYS A 65 -6.52 -6.66 3.80
N ASN A 66 -6.92 -7.83 3.31
CA ASN A 66 -6.43 -9.12 3.81
C ASN A 66 -4.93 -9.28 3.58
N ILE A 67 -4.40 -8.84 2.44
CA ILE A 67 -2.96 -8.91 2.17
C ILE A 67 -2.19 -7.99 3.13
N ILE A 68 -2.65 -6.76 3.35
CA ILE A 68 -1.98 -5.83 4.27
C ILE A 68 -1.99 -6.34 5.71
N ILE A 69 -3.12 -6.90 6.18
CA ILE A 69 -3.24 -7.43 7.54
C ILE A 69 -2.40 -8.70 7.74
N ASN A 70 -2.37 -9.58 6.73
CA ASN A 70 -1.60 -10.82 6.78
C ASN A 70 -0.13 -10.63 6.35
N TYR A 71 0.26 -9.42 5.96
CA TYR A 71 1.63 -9.07 5.65
C TYR A 71 2.46 -9.10 6.93
N LYS A 72 2.98 -10.29 7.25
CA LYS A 72 4.05 -10.47 8.23
C LYS A 72 5.37 -10.18 7.51
N ALA A 73 5.94 -9.01 7.81
CA ALA A 73 7.35 -8.71 7.53
C ALA A 73 8.27 -9.51 8.46
#